data_AF-A0A7S1ZHZ8-F1
#
_entry.id   AF-A0A7S1ZHZ8-F1
#
_cell.length_a   1.000
_cell.length_b   1.000
_cell.length_c   1.000
_cell.angle_alpha   90.00
_cell.angle_beta   90.00
_cell.angle_gamma   90.00
#
_symmetry.space_group_name_H-M   'P 1'
#
loop_
_entity.id
_entity.type
_entity.pdbx_description
1 polymer ?
#
loop_
_entity_poly.entity_id
_entity_poly.type
_entity_poly.pdbx_seq_one_letter_code
_entity_poly.pdbx_strand_id
1 'polypeptide(L)'
;TMVDAGMVAQLDETESVNFIGLLAALGEGDGRAAAEAVLRFSPRDDRAAAAVGVGDGAAAAAFDSCDACDVVGDDGLTQSQREGFTYDMIRLFHAKCRGYGTAVDVGEVLRGVLSLVRKHHVRIDANYATLVVNALCVESLARRVCPSYNLLDGSRPLLVSFRRICQSPDGRVALCHRSKFRQTVLRLGVPALYLRKNWADRRFFRRLERMQRRSRRRRDQLE
;
A
#
# COMPACT_ATOMS: atom_id res chain seq x y z
N THR A 1 -22.52 13.47 4.28
CA THR A 1 -21.65 14.60 4.67
C THR A 1 -20.55 14.05 5.56
N MET A 2 -19.29 14.42 5.32
CA MET A 2 -18.15 14.06 6.17
C MET A 2 -18.05 15.15 7.24
N VAL A 3 -18.09 14.77 8.52
CA VAL A 3 -18.22 15.71 9.65
C VAL A 3 -16.89 15.90 10.39
N ASP A 4 -15.96 14.97 10.25
CA ASP A 4 -14.66 14.98 10.92
C ASP A 4 -13.52 14.85 9.92
N ALA A 5 -12.50 15.70 10.07
CA ALA A 5 -11.27 15.74 9.29
C ALA A 5 -10.02 15.80 10.20
N GLY A 6 -10.13 15.40 11.47
CA GLY A 6 -9.05 15.51 12.46
C GLY A 6 -7.84 14.59 12.23
N MET A 7 -7.95 13.59 11.34
CA MET A 7 -6.86 12.64 11.03
C MET A 7 -6.47 12.66 9.55
N VAL A 8 -6.34 13.85 8.95
CA VAL A 8 -5.88 13.98 7.56
C VAL A 8 -4.35 13.89 7.50
N ALA A 9 -3.84 13.02 6.62
CA ALA A 9 -2.44 12.99 6.25
C ALA A 9 -2.26 13.69 4.89
N GLN A 10 -1.29 14.60 4.80
CA GLN A 10 -0.81 15.11 3.51
C GLN A 10 0.27 14.16 3.00
N LEU A 11 0.26 13.91 1.70
CA LEU A 11 1.22 13.03 1.04
C LEU A 11 1.78 13.70 -0.19
N ASP A 12 3.08 13.57 -0.37
CA ASP A 12 3.70 13.84 -1.66
C ASP A 12 3.45 12.69 -2.65
N GLU A 13 3.86 12.90 -3.91
CA GLU A 13 3.66 11.91 -4.97
C GLU A 13 4.41 10.60 -4.67
N THR A 14 5.60 10.67 -4.08
CA THR A 14 6.44 9.50 -3.76
C THR A 14 5.83 8.69 -2.63
N GLU A 15 5.44 9.34 -1.53
CA GLU A 15 4.78 8.73 -0.38
C GLU A 15 3.47 8.06 -0.78
N SER A 16 2.67 8.71 -1.63
CA SER A 16 1.42 8.14 -2.12
C SER A 16 1.66 6.88 -2.97
N VAL A 17 2.67 6.89 -3.83
CA VAL A 17 3.03 5.71 -4.64
C VAL A 17 3.55 4.58 -3.76
N ASN A 18 4.40 4.87 -2.78
CA ASN A 18 4.91 3.87 -1.85
C ASN A 18 3.75 3.23 -1.07
N PHE A 19 2.75 4.01 -0.67
CA PHE A 19 1.61 3.50 0.11
C PHE A 19 0.73 2.61 -0.74
N ILE A 20 0.46 3.05 -1.96
CA ILE A 20 -0.30 2.25 -2.93
C ILE A 20 0.48 0.98 -3.30
N GLY A 21 1.81 1.05 -3.37
CA GLY A 21 2.70 -0.10 -3.56
C GLY A 21 2.55 -1.13 -2.45
N LEU A 22 2.51 -0.70 -1.20
CA LEU A 22 2.23 -1.56 -0.05
C LEU A 22 0.86 -2.24 -0.18
N LEU A 23 -0.21 -1.47 -0.44
CA LEU A 23 -1.56 -2.04 -0.60
C LEU A 23 -1.67 -3.00 -1.79
N ALA A 24 -0.96 -2.71 -2.88
CA ALA A 24 -0.89 -3.61 -4.04
C ALA A 24 -0.17 -4.92 -3.69
N ALA A 25 0.92 -4.86 -2.92
CA ALA A 25 1.64 -6.04 -2.44
C ALA A 25 0.76 -6.89 -1.50
N LEU A 26 -0.03 -6.27 -0.62
CA LEU A 26 -1.07 -6.97 0.16
C LEU A 26 -2.07 -7.67 -0.77
N GLY A 27 -2.53 -6.97 -1.81
CA GLY A 27 -3.43 -7.51 -2.82
C GLY A 27 -2.88 -8.75 -3.53
N GLU A 28 -1.58 -8.84 -3.70
CA GLU A 28 -0.93 -9.98 -4.37
C GLU A 28 -0.43 -11.05 -3.41
N GLY A 29 -0.38 -10.75 -2.11
CA GLY A 29 0.24 -11.61 -1.12
C GLY A 29 1.77 -11.64 -1.23
N ASP A 30 2.38 -10.60 -1.80
CA ASP A 30 3.84 -10.51 -1.97
C ASP A 30 4.48 -9.80 -0.77
N GLY A 31 4.99 -10.58 0.17
CA GLY A 31 5.67 -10.06 1.36
C GLY A 31 7.00 -9.38 1.07
N ARG A 32 7.69 -9.72 -0.03
CA ARG A 32 8.97 -9.07 -0.40
C ARG A 32 8.71 -7.67 -0.92
N ALA A 33 7.76 -7.52 -1.84
CA ALA A 33 7.35 -6.22 -2.35
C ALA A 33 6.78 -5.33 -1.23
N ALA A 34 6.05 -5.93 -0.27
CA ALA A 34 5.57 -5.21 0.90
C ALA A 34 6.71 -4.71 1.80
N ALA A 35 7.73 -5.54 2.06
CA ALA A 35 8.90 -5.12 2.82
C ALA A 35 9.61 -3.94 2.15
N GLU A 36 9.85 -4.03 0.85
CA GLU A 36 10.49 -2.96 0.07
C GLU A 36 9.66 -1.66 0.10
N ALA A 37 8.34 -1.75 -0.04
CA ALA A 37 7.46 -0.58 0.06
C ALA A 37 7.54 0.08 1.45
N VAL A 38 7.60 -0.69 2.53
CA VAL A 38 7.73 -0.18 3.92
C VAL A 38 9.09 0.48 4.14
N LEU A 39 10.17 -0.11 3.64
CA LEU A 39 11.52 0.44 3.80
C LEU A 39 11.67 1.79 3.07
N ARG A 40 10.90 2.02 2.01
CA ARG A 40 10.85 3.31 1.29
C ARG A 40 10.06 4.40 2.02
N PHE A 41 9.48 4.11 3.19
CA PHE A 41 8.86 5.09 4.08
C PHE A 41 9.78 5.60 5.19
N SER A 42 11.06 5.23 5.15
CA SER A 42 12.03 5.90 6.01
C SER A 42 12.12 7.38 5.65
N PRO A 43 12.21 8.28 6.65
CA PRO A 43 12.54 9.67 6.40
C PRO A 43 13.83 9.73 5.59
N ARG A 44 13.78 10.41 4.43
CA ARG A 44 14.99 10.91 3.80
C ARG A 44 15.50 12.01 4.71
N ASP A 45 16.70 11.89 5.24
CA ASP A 45 17.28 12.98 5.99
C ASP A 45 17.46 14.17 5.01
N ASP A 46 16.54 15.13 5.00
CA ASP A 46 16.67 16.39 4.23
C ASP A 46 17.97 17.14 4.60
N ARG A 47 18.56 16.80 5.76
CA ARG A 47 19.88 17.28 6.20
C ARG A 47 21.04 16.72 5.38
N ALA A 48 20.93 15.50 4.84
CA ALA A 48 21.93 14.94 3.93
C ALA A 48 21.87 15.61 2.54
N ALA A 49 20.68 16.06 2.11
CA ALA A 49 20.54 16.85 0.89
C ALA A 49 21.10 18.28 1.02
N ALA A 50 21.01 18.90 2.21
CA ALA A 50 21.58 20.22 2.48
C ALA A 50 23.13 20.23 2.54
N ALA A 51 23.78 19.07 2.70
CA ALA A 51 25.24 18.94 2.67
C ALA A 51 25.82 18.80 1.25
N VAL A 52 24.99 18.58 0.23
CA VAL A 52 25.43 18.50 -1.18
C VAL A 52 25.03 19.78 -1.91
N GLY A 53 25.72 20.86 -1.55
CA GLY A 53 25.76 22.06 -2.37
C GLY A 53 26.80 21.93 -3.49
N VAL A 54 26.35 22.18 -4.72
CA VAL A 54 27.10 22.59 -5.92
C VAL A 54 27.61 21.49 -6.86
N GLY A 55 27.12 21.52 -8.11
CA GLY A 55 27.84 21.01 -9.29
C GLY A 55 26.93 20.44 -10.39
N ASP A 56 26.51 21.28 -11.34
CA ASP A 56 26.14 20.80 -12.68
C ASP A 56 27.33 20.05 -13.28
N GLY A 57 27.17 18.78 -13.63
CA GLY A 57 28.23 18.01 -14.28
C GLY A 57 27.95 16.51 -14.30
N ALA A 58 27.98 15.94 -15.50
CA ALA A 58 27.84 14.52 -15.74
C ALA A 58 28.92 13.68 -15.01
N ALA A 59 28.50 12.56 -14.41
CA ALA A 59 29.31 11.36 -14.18
C ALA A 59 28.33 10.18 -14.01
N ALA A 60 28.15 9.29 -14.99
CA ALA A 60 29.08 8.26 -15.47
C ALA A 60 29.36 7.16 -14.43
N ALA A 61 29.08 5.94 -14.90
CA ALA A 61 29.62 4.65 -14.51
C ALA A 61 30.79 4.62 -13.51
N ALA A 62 30.66 3.74 -12.51
CA ALA A 62 31.62 2.72 -12.07
C ALA A 62 31.46 2.47 -10.57
N PHE A 63 31.26 1.21 -10.17
CA PHE A 63 32.11 0.69 -9.11
C PHE A 63 32.33 -0.81 -9.30
N ASP A 64 33.63 -1.09 -9.43
CA ASP A 64 34.32 -2.35 -9.52
C ASP A 64 34.42 -3.00 -8.13
N SER A 65 34.94 -4.21 -8.09
CA SER A 65 34.94 -5.18 -6.98
C SER A 65 35.47 -4.70 -5.62
N CYS A 66 35.04 -5.49 -4.61
CA CYS A 66 35.64 -5.82 -3.31
C CYS A 66 35.92 -4.71 -2.28
N ASP A 67 35.05 -4.60 -1.27
CA ASP A 67 35.37 -5.00 0.11
C ASP A 67 34.06 -5.09 0.93
N ALA A 68 34.04 -5.83 2.03
CA ALA A 68 32.87 -6.05 2.87
C ALA A 68 32.46 -4.80 3.68
N CYS A 69 32.04 -3.72 3.00
CA CYS A 69 31.50 -2.53 3.64
C CYS A 69 29.97 -2.65 3.72
N ASP A 70 29.46 -2.73 4.95
CA ASP A 70 28.04 -2.60 5.27
C ASP A 70 27.53 -1.23 4.80
N VAL A 71 26.99 -1.17 3.58
CA VAL A 71 26.32 0.02 3.06
C VAL A 71 25.08 0.25 3.91
N VAL A 72 25.16 1.23 4.81
CA VAL A 72 24.00 1.70 5.58
C VAL A 72 23.05 2.36 4.61
N GLY A 73 21.85 1.80 4.45
CA GLY A 73 20.81 2.43 3.63
C GLY A 73 20.30 3.73 4.27
N ASP A 74 19.64 4.57 3.48
CA ASP A 74 18.95 5.81 3.92
C ASP A 74 17.94 5.56 5.07
N ASP A 75 17.54 4.30 5.27
CA ASP A 75 16.70 3.81 6.35
C ASP A 75 17.42 3.49 7.67
N GLY A 76 18.73 3.73 7.73
CA GLY A 76 19.55 3.51 8.92
C GLY A 76 19.73 2.03 9.29
N LEU A 77 19.41 1.12 8.37
CA LEU A 77 19.53 -0.33 8.55
C LEU A 77 20.75 -0.86 7.79
N THR A 78 21.47 -1.78 8.41
CA THR A 78 22.46 -2.61 7.71
C THR A 78 21.78 -3.56 6.73
N GLN A 79 22.52 -4.03 5.72
CA GLN A 79 21.99 -4.96 4.73
C GLN A 79 21.45 -6.25 5.39
N SER A 80 22.14 -6.78 6.41
CA SER A 80 21.69 -7.95 7.17
C SER A 80 20.38 -7.69 7.92
N GLN A 81 20.21 -6.52 8.53
CA GLN A 81 18.94 -6.14 9.18
C GLN A 81 17.80 -5.99 8.17
N ARG A 82 18.06 -5.40 7.00
CA ARG A 82 17.09 -5.31 5.91
C ARG A 82 16.63 -6.69 5.44
N GLU A 83 17.56 -7.62 5.29
CA GLU A 83 17.27 -8.99 4.90
C GLU A 83 16.46 -9.72 5.98
N GLY A 84 16.81 -9.54 7.26
CA GLY A 84 16.05 -10.08 8.38
C GLY A 84 14.61 -9.57 8.44
N PHE A 85 14.41 -8.26 8.25
CA PHE A 85 13.08 -7.65 8.15
C PHE A 85 12.29 -8.21 6.96
N THR A 86 12.95 -8.30 5.79
CA THR A 86 12.33 -8.83 4.57
C THR A 86 11.90 -10.28 4.74
N TYR A 87 12.74 -11.11 5.37
CA TYR A 87 12.45 -12.50 5.65
C TYR A 87 11.22 -12.65 6.56
N ASP A 88 11.19 -11.90 7.67
CA ASP A 88 10.05 -11.91 8.59
C ASP A 88 8.76 -11.41 7.92
N MET A 89 8.85 -10.43 7.01
CA MET A 89 7.71 -9.95 6.23
C MET A 89 7.15 -11.03 5.30
N ILE A 90 8.01 -11.75 4.58
CA ILE A 90 7.61 -12.87 3.71
C ILE A 90 6.89 -13.94 4.56
N ARG A 91 7.44 -14.25 5.74
CA ARG A 91 6.83 -15.22 6.66
C ARG A 91 5.46 -14.78 7.15
N LEU A 92 5.30 -13.50 7.51
CA LEU A 92 4.02 -12.93 7.91
C LEU A 92 3.00 -13.06 6.78
N PHE A 93 3.37 -12.71 5.56
CA PHE A 93 2.49 -12.76 4.40
C PHE A 93 2.07 -14.20 4.08
N HIS A 94 3.00 -15.14 4.09
CA HIS A 94 2.67 -16.55 3.89
C HIS A 94 1.66 -17.09 4.91
N ALA A 95 1.73 -16.60 6.16
CA ALA A 95 0.82 -17.01 7.22
C ALA A 95 -0.55 -16.31 7.18
N LYS A 96 -0.61 -15.03 6.79
CA LYS A 96 -1.78 -14.16 7.01
C LYS A 96 -2.32 -13.44 5.76
N CYS A 97 -1.55 -13.37 4.68
CA CYS A 97 -1.88 -12.61 3.48
C CYS A 97 -1.66 -13.43 2.20
N ARG A 98 -2.72 -14.09 1.72
CA ARG A 98 -2.68 -14.86 0.45
C ARG A 98 -3.15 -14.06 -0.77
N GLY A 99 -3.38 -12.76 -0.62
CA GLY A 99 -3.81 -11.86 -1.69
C GLY A 99 -5.32 -11.87 -1.99
N TYR A 100 -5.69 -11.32 -3.15
CA TYR A 100 -7.08 -11.11 -3.56
C TYR A 100 -7.88 -12.42 -3.61
N GLY A 101 -9.14 -12.35 -3.22
CA GLY A 101 -10.09 -13.47 -3.26
C GLY A 101 -9.91 -14.49 -2.15
N THR A 102 -8.98 -14.27 -1.21
CA THR A 102 -8.69 -15.19 -0.10
C THR A 102 -9.25 -14.71 1.25
N ALA A 103 -10.13 -13.71 1.24
CA ALA A 103 -10.74 -13.12 2.44
C ALA A 103 -9.70 -12.63 3.47
N VAL A 104 -8.63 -11.99 2.99
CA VAL A 104 -7.55 -11.43 3.82
C VAL A 104 -8.09 -10.41 4.82
N ASP A 105 -7.70 -10.59 6.08
CA ASP A 105 -7.84 -9.59 7.12
C ASP A 105 -6.74 -8.53 6.99
N VAL A 106 -7.01 -7.46 6.26
CA VAL A 106 -6.05 -6.35 6.08
C VAL A 106 -5.62 -5.77 7.44
N GLY A 107 -6.53 -5.73 8.41
CA GLY A 107 -6.26 -5.20 9.73
C GLY A 107 -5.25 -6.06 10.51
N GLU A 108 -5.37 -7.38 10.43
CA GLU A 108 -4.42 -8.31 11.05
C GLU A 108 -3.03 -8.21 10.39
N VAL A 109 -2.99 -8.15 9.05
CA VAL A 109 -1.72 -8.04 8.30
C VAL A 109 -1.01 -6.72 8.63
N LEU A 110 -1.70 -5.58 8.59
CA LEU A 110 -1.09 -4.27 8.87
C LEU A 110 -0.60 -4.15 10.32
N ARG A 111 -1.32 -4.73 11.29
CA ARG A 111 -0.82 -4.80 12.69
C ARG A 111 0.45 -5.66 12.78
N GLY A 112 0.50 -6.77 12.05
CA GLY A 112 1.71 -7.59 11.93
C GLY A 112 2.88 -6.81 11.32
N VAL A 113 2.64 -6.05 10.26
CA VAL A 113 3.64 -5.17 9.62
C VAL A 113 4.18 -4.15 10.63
N LEU A 114 3.32 -3.44 11.36
CA LEU A 114 3.74 -2.49 12.39
C LEU A 114 4.56 -3.16 13.50
N SER A 115 4.20 -4.38 13.88
CA SER A 115 4.98 -5.16 14.86
C SER A 115 6.38 -5.50 14.34
N LEU A 116 6.53 -5.80 13.04
CA LEU A 116 7.83 -6.06 12.43
C LEU A 116 8.67 -4.79 12.30
N VAL A 117 8.06 -3.67 11.89
CA VAL A 117 8.69 -2.35 11.85
C VAL A 117 9.29 -2.02 13.22
N ARG A 118 8.52 -2.21 14.30
CA ARG A 118 9.00 -2.00 15.67
C ARG A 118 10.11 -2.98 16.08
N LYS A 119 9.96 -4.27 15.75
CA LYS A 119 10.94 -5.32 16.10
C LYS A 119 12.30 -5.10 15.45
N HIS A 120 12.30 -4.71 14.18
CA HIS A 120 13.52 -4.47 13.39
C HIS A 120 13.99 -3.02 13.45
N HIS A 121 13.37 -2.19 14.30
CA HIS A 121 13.71 -0.77 14.46
C HIS A 121 13.74 0.02 13.14
N VAL A 122 12.88 -0.35 12.19
CA VAL A 122 12.76 0.34 10.91
C VAL A 122 12.24 1.76 11.19
N ARG A 123 12.97 2.78 10.74
CA ARG A 123 12.53 4.16 10.85
C ARG A 123 11.41 4.40 9.84
N ILE A 124 10.31 4.96 10.29
CA ILE A 124 9.16 5.29 9.44
C ILE A 124 8.73 6.73 9.70
N ASP A 125 8.26 7.40 8.64
CA ASP A 125 7.73 8.75 8.74
C ASP A 125 6.38 8.81 9.50
N ALA A 126 6.10 9.94 10.14
CA ALA A 126 4.86 10.18 10.87
C ALA A 126 3.62 10.17 9.95
N ASN A 127 3.74 10.65 8.71
CA ASN A 127 2.70 10.58 7.69
C ASN A 127 2.34 9.13 7.38
N TYR A 128 3.36 8.27 7.21
CA TYR A 128 3.14 6.84 6.98
C TYR A 128 2.41 6.17 8.14
N ALA A 129 2.83 6.43 9.38
CA ALA A 129 2.13 5.90 10.55
C ALA A 129 0.65 6.34 10.57
N THR A 130 0.38 7.61 10.28
CA THR A 130 -0.97 8.16 10.18
C THR A 130 -1.80 7.47 9.09
N LEU A 131 -1.20 7.20 7.92
CA LEU A 131 -1.89 6.47 6.83
C LEU A 131 -2.25 5.04 7.21
N VAL A 132 -1.32 4.31 7.83
CA VAL A 132 -1.59 2.92 8.25
C VAL A 132 -2.69 2.90 9.31
N VAL A 133 -2.67 3.82 10.27
CA VAL A 133 -3.73 3.97 11.26
C VAL A 133 -5.08 4.31 10.61
N ASN A 134 -5.10 5.25 9.66
CA ASN A 134 -6.30 5.58 8.89
C ASN A 134 -6.86 4.35 8.14
N ALA A 135 -5.99 3.57 7.49
CA ALA A 135 -6.40 2.34 6.81
C ALA A 135 -6.96 1.29 7.79
N LEU A 136 -6.34 1.11 8.96
CA LEU A 136 -6.83 0.23 10.02
C LEU A 136 -8.20 0.67 10.55
N CYS A 137 -8.44 1.98 10.68
CA CYS A 137 -9.73 2.53 11.08
C CYS A 137 -10.81 2.25 10.04
N VAL A 138 -10.52 2.45 8.75
CA VAL A 138 -11.46 2.15 7.66
C VAL A 138 -11.77 0.66 7.60
N GLU A 139 -10.77 -0.22 7.76
CA GLU A 139 -10.97 -1.67 7.82
C GLU A 139 -11.86 -2.06 9.01
N SER A 140 -11.56 -1.52 10.19
CA SER A 140 -12.32 -1.80 11.41
C SER A 140 -13.78 -1.35 11.29
N LEU A 141 -14.03 -0.19 10.67
CA LEU A 141 -15.39 0.30 10.38
C LEU A 141 -16.10 -0.60 9.36
N ALA A 142 -15.43 -0.93 8.25
CA ALA A 142 -15.99 -1.78 7.21
C ALA A 142 -16.41 -3.14 7.77
N ARG A 143 -15.58 -3.74 8.64
CA ARG A 143 -15.89 -5.01 9.32
C ARG A 143 -17.09 -4.91 10.25
N ARG A 144 -17.23 -3.80 10.98
CA ARG A 144 -18.38 -3.58 11.88
C ARG A 144 -19.68 -3.36 11.11
N VAL A 145 -19.63 -2.62 9.99
CA VAL A 145 -20.81 -2.30 9.19
C VAL A 145 -21.24 -3.47 8.32
N CYS A 146 -20.29 -4.12 7.63
CA CYS A 146 -20.52 -5.20 6.68
C CYS A 146 -19.40 -6.26 6.81
N PRO A 147 -19.50 -7.23 7.74
CA PRO A 147 -18.46 -8.25 7.96
C PRO A 147 -18.12 -9.10 6.73
N SER A 148 -19.08 -9.25 5.80
CA SER A 148 -18.89 -10.01 4.55
C SER A 148 -18.18 -9.21 3.44
N TYR A 149 -17.86 -7.93 3.67
CA TYR A 149 -17.17 -7.10 2.70
C TYR A 149 -15.67 -7.09 2.97
N ASN A 150 -14.89 -7.62 2.03
CA ASN A 150 -13.43 -7.53 2.07
C ASN A 150 -12.98 -6.22 1.41
N LEU A 151 -12.36 -5.34 2.20
CA LEU A 151 -11.83 -4.06 1.76
C LEU A 151 -10.79 -4.22 0.65
N LEU A 152 -9.91 -5.22 0.78
CA LEU A 152 -8.84 -5.48 -0.20
C LEU A 152 -9.43 -5.84 -1.56
N ASP A 153 -10.40 -6.75 -1.59
CA ASP A 153 -11.08 -7.17 -2.83
C ASP A 153 -11.90 -6.04 -3.45
N GLY A 154 -12.53 -5.20 -2.63
CA GLY A 154 -13.28 -4.03 -3.10
C GLY A 154 -12.39 -2.93 -3.71
N SER A 155 -11.12 -2.85 -3.28
CA SER A 155 -10.13 -1.90 -3.79
C SER A 155 -9.34 -2.41 -5.01
N ARG A 156 -9.35 -3.73 -5.27
CA ARG A 156 -8.68 -4.38 -6.41
C ARG A 156 -8.75 -3.64 -7.75
N PRO A 157 -9.93 -3.19 -8.26
CA PRO A 157 -9.98 -2.52 -9.56
C PRO A 157 -9.20 -1.20 -9.57
N LEU A 158 -9.08 -0.51 -8.43
CA LEU A 158 -8.33 0.73 -8.32
C LEU A 158 -6.82 0.44 -8.23
N LEU A 159 -6.42 -0.49 -7.37
CA LEU A 159 -5.01 -0.86 -7.17
C LEU A 159 -4.38 -1.43 -8.46
N VAL A 160 -5.08 -2.33 -9.16
CA VAL A 160 -4.60 -2.91 -10.43
C VAL A 160 -4.47 -1.83 -11.51
N SER A 161 -5.39 -0.86 -11.54
CA SER A 161 -5.34 0.22 -12.53
C SER A 161 -4.18 1.16 -12.24
N PHE A 162 -4.01 1.58 -10.99
CA PHE A 162 -2.87 2.40 -10.57
C PHE A 162 -1.55 1.71 -10.91
N ARG A 163 -1.43 0.41 -10.61
CA ARG A 163 -0.24 -0.38 -10.93
C ARG A 163 0.13 -0.31 -12.42
N ARG A 164 -0.83 -0.51 -13.33
CA ARG A 164 -0.61 -0.44 -14.79
C ARG A 164 -0.18 0.94 -15.28
N ILE A 165 -0.58 1.97 -14.56
CA ILE A 165 -0.34 3.37 -14.93
C ILE A 165 0.96 3.87 -14.31
N CYS A 166 1.31 3.47 -13.10
CA CYS A 166 2.43 4.06 -12.37
C CYS A 166 3.68 3.15 -12.32
N GLN A 167 3.57 1.86 -12.66
CA GLN A 167 4.75 0.99 -12.76
C GLN A 167 5.44 1.14 -14.11
N SER A 168 6.76 1.34 -14.06
CA SER A 168 7.69 1.12 -15.18
C SER A 168 8.11 -0.34 -15.22
N PRO A 169 8.55 -0.88 -16.38
CA PRO A 169 9.04 -2.26 -16.51
C PRO A 169 10.25 -2.59 -15.61
N ASP A 170 11.05 -1.59 -15.22
CA ASP A 170 12.32 -1.77 -14.51
C ASP A 170 12.20 -1.82 -12.97
N GLY A 171 10.99 -1.94 -12.40
CA GLY A 171 10.79 -1.97 -10.94
C GLY A 171 11.07 -0.63 -10.22
N ARG A 172 11.61 0.37 -10.93
CA ARG A 172 11.70 1.76 -10.47
C ARG A 172 10.35 2.45 -10.67
N VAL A 173 9.92 3.16 -9.63
CA VAL A 173 8.72 4.00 -9.62
C VAL A 173 8.84 5.03 -10.75
N ALA A 174 8.11 4.83 -11.85
CA ALA A 174 7.98 5.87 -12.87
C ALA A 174 7.05 6.94 -12.30
N LEU A 175 7.65 7.99 -11.75
CA LEU A 175 7.03 9.28 -11.43
C LEU A 175 5.96 9.59 -12.48
N CYS A 176 4.69 9.43 -12.10
CA CYS A 176 3.57 9.46 -13.03
C CYS A 176 3.31 10.87 -13.59
N HIS A 177 4.02 11.88 -13.11
CA HIS A 177 3.86 13.26 -13.54
C HIS A 177 4.65 13.69 -14.79
N ARG A 178 5.74 13.04 -15.22
CA ARG A 178 6.60 13.68 -16.27
C ARG A 178 6.06 13.60 -17.71
N SER A 179 5.15 12.67 -18.04
CA SER A 179 4.62 12.55 -19.42
C SER A 179 3.18 13.06 -19.50
N LYS A 180 2.98 14.23 -20.14
CA LYS A 180 1.67 14.84 -20.43
C LYS A 180 0.69 13.85 -21.09
N PHE A 181 1.21 12.87 -21.83
CA PHE A 181 0.44 11.83 -22.49
C PHE A 181 -0.28 10.90 -21.50
N ARG A 182 0.39 10.45 -20.44
CA ARG A 182 -0.21 9.54 -19.45
C ARG A 182 -1.24 10.24 -18.56
N GLN A 183 -1.06 11.53 -18.26
CA GLN A 183 -2.08 12.34 -17.56
C GLN A 183 -3.39 12.44 -18.35
N THR A 184 -3.29 12.62 -19.67
CA THR A 184 -4.48 12.66 -20.56
C THR A 184 -5.17 11.30 -20.64
N VAL A 185 -4.40 10.21 -20.78
CA VAL A 185 -4.93 8.84 -20.73
C VAL A 185 -5.61 8.56 -19.38
N LEU A 186 -5.03 9.04 -18.27
CA LEU A 186 -5.64 8.91 -16.95
C LEU A 186 -6.99 9.64 -16.87
N ARG A 187 -7.03 10.90 -17.32
CA ARG A 187 -8.25 11.72 -17.31
C ARG A 187 -9.38 11.08 -18.13
N LEU A 188 -9.04 10.43 -19.25
CA LEU A 188 -10.01 9.70 -20.08
C LEU A 188 -10.38 8.33 -19.51
N GLY A 189 -9.45 7.61 -18.89
CA GLY A 189 -9.65 6.25 -18.37
C GLY A 189 -10.31 6.19 -16.99
N VAL A 190 -10.07 7.19 -16.12
CA VAL A 190 -10.60 7.24 -14.75
C VAL A 190 -12.14 7.20 -14.70
N PRO A 191 -12.89 7.96 -15.54
CA PRO A 191 -14.34 7.87 -15.58
C PRO A 191 -14.85 6.46 -15.90
N ALA A 192 -14.23 5.79 -16.87
CA ALA A 192 -14.58 4.42 -17.26
C ALA A 192 -14.27 3.41 -16.13
N LEU A 193 -13.13 3.57 -15.45
CA LEU A 193 -12.78 2.77 -14.27
C LEU A 193 -13.78 2.98 -13.13
N TYR A 194 -14.20 4.22 -12.89
CA TYR A 194 -15.17 4.56 -11.86
C TYR A 194 -16.55 3.98 -12.19
N LEU A 195 -16.98 4.05 -13.44
CA LEU A 195 -18.20 3.38 -13.92
C LEU A 195 -18.13 1.86 -13.70
N ARG A 196 -17.01 1.24 -14.05
CA ARG A 196 -16.81 -0.20 -13.86
C ARG A 196 -16.83 -0.60 -12.39
N LYS A 197 -16.18 0.19 -11.52
CA LYS A 197 -16.22 0.01 -10.06
C LYS A 197 -17.64 0.18 -9.53
N ASN A 198 -18.32 1.27 -9.89
CA ASN A 198 -19.68 1.55 -9.43
C ASN A 198 -20.66 0.44 -9.86
N TRP A 199 -20.49 -0.12 -11.06
CA TRP A 199 -21.28 -1.26 -11.50
C TRP A 199 -21.02 -2.52 -10.67
N ALA A 200 -19.75 -2.84 -10.39
CA ALA A 200 -19.36 -3.95 -9.53
C ALA A 200 -19.90 -3.79 -8.10
N ASP A 201 -19.74 -2.60 -7.52
CA ASP A 201 -20.24 -2.26 -6.17
C ASP A 201 -21.76 -2.38 -6.11
N ARG A 202 -22.51 -1.82 -7.09
CA ARG A 202 -23.97 -1.98 -7.20
C ARG A 202 -24.40 -3.44 -7.33
N ARG A 203 -23.63 -4.28 -8.01
CA ARG A 203 -23.92 -5.72 -8.12
C ARG A 203 -23.71 -6.43 -6.78
N PHE A 204 -22.64 -6.08 -6.06
CA PHE A 204 -22.34 -6.59 -4.72
C PHE A 204 -23.43 -6.21 -3.72
N PHE A 205 -23.76 -4.92 -3.59
CA PHE A 205 -24.75 -4.45 -2.62
C PHE A 205 -26.15 -5.01 -2.89
N ARG A 206 -26.57 -5.11 -4.17
CA ARG A 206 -27.81 -5.80 -4.52
C ARG A 206 -27.83 -7.27 -4.10
N ARG A 207 -26.69 -7.96 -4.16
CA ARG A 207 -26.58 -9.35 -3.68
C ARG A 207 -26.63 -9.41 -2.14
N LEU A 208 -25.96 -8.49 -1.47
CA LEU A 208 -25.95 -8.38 -0.01
C LEU A 208 -27.35 -8.13 0.55
N GLU A 209 -28.10 -7.20 -0.03
CA GLU A 209 -29.50 -6.92 0.33
C GLU A 209 -30.39 -8.16 0.19
N ARG A 210 -30.21 -8.94 -0.88
CA ARG A 210 -30.95 -10.21 -1.08
C ARG A 210 -30.63 -11.22 0.01
N MET A 211 -29.37 -11.35 0.43
CA MET A 211 -28.97 -12.25 1.50
C MET A 211 -29.53 -11.81 2.86
N GLN A 212 -29.47 -10.51 3.16
CA GLN A 212 -30.05 -9.96 4.40
C GLN A 212 -31.57 -10.15 4.45
N ARG A 213 -32.30 -9.91 3.35
CA ARG A 213 -33.75 -10.17 3.26
C ARG A 213 -34.09 -11.64 3.49
N ARG A 214 -33.28 -12.57 2.95
CA ARG A 214 -33.44 -14.01 3.20
C ARG A 214 -33.15 -14.39 4.66
N SER A 215 -32.14 -13.79 5.29
CA SER A 215 -31.82 -14.04 6.70
C SER A 215 -32.91 -13.54 7.63
N ARG A 216 -33.48 -12.35 7.38
CA ARG A 216 -34.63 -11.81 8.15
C ARG A 216 -35.84 -12.74 8.05
N ARG A 217 -36.26 -13.09 6.83
CA ARG A 217 -37.37 -14.04 6.61
C ARG A 217 -37.19 -15.40 7.29
N ARG A 218 -35.94 -15.87 7.45
CA ARG A 218 -35.66 -17.11 8.18
C ARG A 218 -35.78 -16.96 9.69
N ARG A 219 -35.42 -15.79 10.25
CA ARG A 219 -35.66 -15.51 11.69
C ARG A 219 -37.15 -15.41 11.98
N ASP A 220 -37.89 -14.68 11.14
CA ASP A 220 -39.34 -14.52 11.26
C ASP A 220 -40.12 -15.86 11.09
N GLN A 221 -39.48 -16.93 10.61
CA GLN A 221 -40.06 -18.28 10.50
C GLN A 221 -39.71 -19.20 11.68
N LEU A 222 -38.75 -18.80 12.51
CA LEU A 222 -38.28 -19.55 13.68
C LEU A 222 -38.84 -18.99 15.00
N GLU A 223 -39.49 -17.82 14.96
CA GLU A 223 -40.28 -17.20 16.04
C GLU A 223 -41.77 -17.49 15.83
#